data_AF-A0A1L8CYG4-F1
#
_entry.id   AF-A0A1L8CYG4-F1
#
_cell.length_a   1.000
_cell.length_b   1.000
_cell.length_c   1.000
_cell.angle_alpha   90.00
_cell.angle_beta   90.00
_cell.angle_gamma   90.00
#
_symmetry.space_group_name_H-M   'P 1'
#
loop_
_entity.id
_entity.type
_entity.pdbx_description
1 polymer ?
#
loop_
_entity_poly.entity_id
_entity_poly.type
_entity_poly.pdbx_seq_one_letter_code
_entity_poly.pdbx_strand_id
1 'polypeptide(L)'
;QIDSKHIADQSALPSDAYAAIFRNKLPKYQFTAIDVKSRLRFIAFANELTFKNGLSFLLLVAFWLRALGVNQHLFFQTDNGEEFGGLPTSRKKSI
;
A
#
# COMPACT_ATOMS: atom_id res chain seq x y z
N GLN A 1 -5.23 -4.13 8.34
CA GLN A 1 -5.59 -2.95 7.54
C GLN A 1 -4.53 -2.74 6.48
N ILE A 2 -4.94 -2.44 5.25
CA ILE A 2 -4.08 -2.15 4.11
C ILE A 2 -4.32 -0.73 3.65
N ASP A 3 -3.23 -0.06 3.28
CA ASP A 3 -3.21 1.34 2.87
C ASP A 3 -2.13 1.55 1.80
N SER A 4 -2.32 2.53 0.94
CA SER A 4 -1.32 2.97 -0.03
C SER A 4 -1.03 4.46 0.14
N LYS A 5 0.23 4.84 -0.08
CA LYS A 5 0.66 6.23 0.02
C LYS A 5 1.63 6.60 -1.09
N HIS A 6 1.44 7.78 -1.67
CA HIS A 6 2.45 8.40 -2.53
C HIS A 6 3.57 8.99 -1.65
N ILE A 7 4.80 8.51 -1.81
CA ILE A 7 5.95 8.88 -0.96
C ILE A 7 6.78 10.01 -1.54
N ALA A 8 6.64 10.32 -2.83
CA ALA A 8 7.36 11.43 -3.47
C ALA A 8 6.65 12.77 -3.20
N ASP A 9 6.61 13.16 -1.93
CA ASP A 9 6.03 14.41 -1.44
C ASP A 9 7.15 15.43 -1.12
N GLN A 10 7.17 16.52 -1.89
CA GLN A 10 8.18 17.58 -1.74
C GLN A 10 8.06 18.33 -0.41
N SER A 11 6.86 18.39 0.18
CA SER A 11 6.63 19.06 1.45
C SER A 11 7.09 18.25 2.66
N ALA A 12 7.16 16.92 2.51
CA ALA A 12 7.53 16.00 3.58
C ALA A 12 9.01 15.57 3.53
N LEU A 13 9.66 15.67 2.37
CA LEU A 13 11.04 15.22 2.17
C LEU A 13 12.01 16.40 2.06
N PRO A 14 13.25 16.26 2.59
CA PRO A 14 14.34 17.16 2.22
C PRO A 14 14.52 17.22 0.70
N SER A 15 14.88 18.39 0.18
CA SER A 15 15.03 18.64 -1.27
C SER A 15 15.90 17.59 -1.98
N ASP A 16 16.99 17.18 -1.33
CA ASP A 16 17.93 16.21 -1.89
C ASP A 16 17.34 14.80 -1.99
N ALA A 17 16.55 14.41 -0.98
CA ALA A 17 15.85 13.13 -0.95
C ALA A 17 14.74 13.09 -2.00
N TYR A 18 13.96 14.17 -2.12
CA TYR A 18 12.96 14.31 -3.17
C TYR A 18 13.60 14.20 -4.56
N ALA A 19 14.67 14.95 -4.82
CA ALA A 19 15.39 14.89 -6.10
C ALA A 19 16.01 13.51 -6.37
N ALA A 20 16.48 12.80 -5.34
CA ALA A 20 17.04 11.47 -5.47
C ALA A 20 16.00 10.43 -5.94
N ILE A 21 14.73 10.55 -5.53
CA ILE A 21 13.65 9.67 -5.98
C ILE A 21 13.53 9.70 -7.51
N PHE A 22 13.52 10.90 -8.09
CA PHE A 22 13.38 11.04 -9.54
C PHE A 22 14.68 10.73 -10.28
N ARG A 23 15.84 11.18 -9.78
CA ARG A 23 17.15 10.92 -10.41
C ARG A 23 17.43 9.42 -10.51
N ASN A 24 17.11 8.66 -9.47
CA ASN A 24 17.40 7.24 -9.40
C ASN A 24 16.21 6.34 -9.81
N LYS A 25 15.11 6.93 -10.30
CA LYS A 25 13.89 6.20 -10.69
C LYS A 25 13.38 5.28 -9.57
N LEU A 26 13.39 5.79 -8.33
CA LEU A 26 12.91 5.03 -7.18
C LEU A 26 11.38 4.89 -7.23
N PRO A 27 10.83 3.81 -6.63
CA PRO A 27 9.40 3.66 -6.44
C PRO A 27 8.77 4.88 -5.76
N LYS A 28 7.58 5.28 -6.23
CA LYS A 28 6.87 6.48 -5.75
C LYS A 28 5.69 6.14 -4.85
N TYR A 29 5.29 4.88 -4.78
CA TYR A 29 4.16 4.41 -3.99
C TYR A 29 4.64 3.38 -2.98
N GLN A 30 4.10 3.49 -1.77
CA GLN A 30 4.30 2.55 -0.69
C GLN A 30 2.97 1.88 -0.38
N PHE A 31 2.95 0.56 -0.40
CA PHE A 31 1.85 -0.25 0.10
C PHE A 31 2.19 -0.74 1.50
N THR A 32 1.23 -0.66 2.41
CA THR A 32 1.40 -1.15 3.77
C THR A 32 0.26 -2.07 4.17
N ALA A 33 0.59 -3.13 4.91
CA ALA A 33 -0.40 -3.96 5.59
C ALA A 33 0.01 -4.03 7.06
N ILE A 34 -0.89 -3.65 7.97
CA ILE A 34 -0.65 -3.70 9.41
C ILE A 34 -1.70 -4.55 10.11
N ASP A 35 -1.24 -5.42 11.00
CA ASP A 35 -2.11 -6.05 12.00
C ASP A 35 -2.25 -5.13 13.23
N VAL A 36 -3.49 -4.87 13.64
CA VAL A 36 -3.80 -3.90 14.70
C VAL A 36 -3.34 -4.40 16.07
N LYS A 37 -3.38 -5.72 16.29
CA LYS A 37 -3.03 -6.32 17.59
C LYS A 37 -1.53 -6.51 17.75
N SER A 38 -0.88 -7.22 16.84
CA SER A 38 0.56 -7.51 16.91
C SER A 38 1.45 -6.35 16.47
N ARG A 39 0.87 -5.35 15.78
CA ARG A 39 1.61 -4.25 15.11
C ARG A 39 2.61 -4.73 14.06
N LEU A 40 2.54 -6.00 13.65
CA LEU A 40 3.29 -6.50 12.51
C LEU A 40 2.93 -5.69 11.27
N ARG A 41 3.94 -5.21 10.56
CA ARG A 41 3.78 -4.35 9.39
C ARG A 41 4.55 -4.93 8.20
N PHE A 42 3.83 -5.12 7.10
CA PHE A 42 4.39 -5.37 5.79
C PHE A 42 4.48 -4.04 5.04
N ILE A 43 5.58 -3.86 4.32
CA ILE A 43 5.83 -2.68 3.49
C ILE A 43 6.33 -3.18 2.14
N ALA A 44 5.73 -2.70 1.06
CA ALA A 44 6.21 -2.91 -0.30
C ALA A 44 6.19 -1.60 -1.06
N PHE A 45 6.99 -1.52 -2.12
CA PHE A 45 7.13 -0.31 -2.92
C PHE A 45 6.83 -0.60 -4.39
N ALA A 46 6.18 0.33 -5.07
CA ALA A 46 5.89 0.24 -6.51
C ALA A 46 6.09 1.58 -7.23
N ASN A 47 6.33 1.49 -8.54
CA ASN A 47 6.48 2.66 -9.41
C ASN A 47 5.14 3.33 -9.76
N GLU A 48 4.05 2.56 -9.74
CA GLU A 48 2.70 2.98 -10.15
C GLU A 48 1.64 2.53 -9.15
N LEU A 49 0.61 3.35 -8.96
CA LEU A 49 -0.58 3.02 -8.18
C LEU A 49 -1.62 2.37 -9.10
N THR A 50 -1.64 1.04 -9.14
CA THR A 50 -2.56 0.29 -9.99
C THR A 50 -3.18 -0.87 -9.23
N PHE A 51 -4.36 -1.32 -9.68
CA PHE A 51 -5.02 -2.50 -9.13
C PHE A 51 -4.12 -3.75 -9.16
N LYS A 52 -3.31 -3.92 -10.22
CA LYS A 52 -2.38 -5.04 -10.35
C LYS A 52 -1.35 -5.05 -9.21
N ASN A 53 -0.79 -3.88 -8.89
CA ASN A 53 0.19 -3.74 -7.81
C ASN A 53 -0.47 -3.94 -6.43
N GLY A 54 -1.67 -3.38 -6.23
CA GLY A 54 -2.45 -3.58 -5.01
C GLY A 54 -2.81 -5.05 -4.76
N LEU A 55 -3.32 -5.74 -5.78
CA LEU A 55 -3.62 -7.18 -5.71
C LEU A 55 -2.37 -8.03 -5.50
N SER A 56 -1.27 -7.71 -6.18
CA SER A 56 0.00 -8.43 -6.01
C SER A 56 0.52 -8.32 -4.58
N PHE A 57 0.40 -7.14 -3.96
CA PHE A 57 0.76 -6.93 -2.57
C PHE A 57 -0.14 -7.71 -1.60
N LEU A 58 -1.45 -7.70 -1.82
CA LEU A 58 -2.42 -8.51 -1.07
C LEU A 58 -2.06 -10.00 -1.11
N LEU A 59 -1.79 -10.54 -2.31
CA LEU A 59 -1.40 -11.93 -2.49
C LEU A 59 -0.06 -12.24 -1.82
N LEU A 60 0.93 -11.35 -1.91
CA LEU A 60 2.22 -11.50 -1.24
C LEU A 60 2.05 -11.64 0.28
N VAL A 61 1.28 -10.76 0.90
CA VAL A 61 0.99 -10.81 2.35
C VAL A 61 0.24 -12.09 2.70
N ALA A 62 -0.77 -12.45 1.92
CA ALA A 62 -1.53 -13.68 2.14
C ALA A 62 -0.63 -14.92 2.06
N PHE A 63 0.20 -15.05 1.02
CA PHE A 63 1.12 -16.18 0.86
C PHE A 63 2.16 -16.24 1.97
N TRP A 64 2.71 -15.10 2.39
CA TRP A 64 3.64 -15.06 3.52
C TRP A 64 3.00 -15.56 4.81
N LEU A 65 1.78 -15.14 5.10
CA LEU A 65 1.02 -15.61 6.27
C LEU A 65 0.73 -17.11 6.19
N ARG A 66 0.34 -17.62 5.02
CA ARG A 66 0.15 -19.07 4.80
C ARG A 66 1.44 -19.85 4.99
N ALA A 67 2.56 -19.36 4.46
CA ALA A 67 3.87 -20.00 4.58
C ALA A 67 4.33 -20.12 6.04
N LEU A 68 3.91 -19.21 6.92
CA LEU A 68 4.19 -19.26 8.35
C LEU A 68 3.08 -19.94 9.17
N GLY A 69 2.16 -20.66 8.53
CA GLY A 69 1.17 -21.51 9.21
C GLY A 69 -0.09 -20.79 9.68
N VAL A 70 -0.33 -19.54 9.25
CA VAL A 70 -1.60 -18.86 9.52
C VAL A 70 -2.68 -19.44 8.61
N ASN A 71 -3.40 -20.44 9.12
CA ASN A 71 -4.44 -21.17 8.38
C ASN A 71 -5.86 -20.63 8.59
N GLN A 72 -6.02 -19.63 9.44
CA GLN A 72 -7.33 -19.01 9.73
C GLN A 72 -7.82 -18.22 8.51
N HIS A 73 -9.10 -17.84 8.53
CA HIS A 73 -9.66 -16.96 7.52
C HIS A 73 -8.96 -15.58 7.58
N LEU A 74 -8.38 -15.16 6.44
CA LEU A 74 -7.69 -13.88 6.34
C LEU A 74 -8.69 -12.81 5.92
N PHE A 75 -8.89 -11.80 6.77
CA PHE A 75 -9.73 -10.65 6.46
C PHE A 75 -8.84 -9.41 6.23
N PHE A 76 -8.91 -8.88 5.01
CA PHE A 76 -8.18 -7.68 4.62
C PHE A 76 -9.15 -6.50 4.50
N GLN A 77 -8.93 -5.47 5.31
CA GLN A 77 -9.62 -4.20 5.20
C GLN A 77 -8.76 -3.23 4.39
N THR A 78 -9.28 -2.75 3.28
CA THR A 78 -8.70 -1.66 2.46
C THR A 78 -9.56 -0.41 2.59
N ASP A 79 -9.06 0.74 2.12
CA ASP A 79 -9.94 1.82 1.70
C ASP A 79 -10.48 1.51 0.29
N ASN A 80 -11.60 2.13 -0.11
CA ASN A 80 -12.18 1.96 -1.45
C ASN A 80 -11.36 2.72 -2.51
N GLY A 81 -10.04 2.69 -2.42
CA GLY A 81 -9.12 3.26 -3.41
C GLY A 81 -9.19 2.50 -4.74
N GLU A 82 -8.84 3.19 -5.83
CA GLU A 82 -8.85 2.60 -7.18
C GLU A 82 -7.87 1.41 -7.29
N GLU A 83 -6.78 1.43 -6.54
CA GLU A 83 -5.80 0.35 -6.43
C GLU A 83 -6.33 -0.92 -5.76
N PHE A 84 -7.49 -0.83 -5.10
CA PHE A 84 -8.19 -1.97 -4.50
C PHE A 84 -9.54 -2.25 -5.18
N GLY A 85 -9.79 -1.65 -6.35
CA GLY A 85 -11.00 -1.88 -7.15
C GLY A 85 -12.16 -0.94 -6.83
N GLY A 86 -11.91 0.14 -6.09
CA GLY A 86 -12.88 1.22 -5.87
C GLY A 86 -13.17 2.01 -7.14
N LEU A 87 -14.41 2.49 -7.26
CA LEU A 87 -14.81 3.40 -8.34
C LEU A 87 -14.39 4.84 -8.01
N PRO A 88 -13.92 5.64 -8.99
CA PRO A 88 -13.54 7.04 -8.79
C PRO A 88 -14.66 7.92 -8.21
N THR A 89 -15.92 7.49 -8.40
CA THR A 89 -17.13 8.19 -7.96
C THR A 89 -17.49 7.95 -6.50
N SER A 90 -16.78 7.06 -5.79
CA SER A 90 -16.96 6.82 -4.36
C SER A 90 -16.31 7.95 -3.53
N ARG A 91 -16.60 9.21 -3.86
CA ARG A 91 -16.26 10.34 -2.99
C ARG A 91 -16.99 10.14 -1.67
N LYS A 92 -16.25 10.29 -0.56
CA LYS A 92 -16.81 10.46 0.79
C LYS A 92 -18.01 11.40 0.70
N LYS A 93 -19.21 10.92 1.06
CA LYS A 93 -20.31 11.82 1.40
C LYS A 93 -19.78 12.73 2.51
N SER A 94 -19.70 14.03 2.23
CA SER A 94 -19.59 15.04 3.27
C SER A 94 -20.78 14.85 4.19
N ILE A 95 -20.50 14.55 5.46
CA ILE A 95 -21.46 14.73 6.56
C ILE A 95 -21.24 16.13 7.08
#